data_AF-A0A8T2NTM8-F1
#
_entry.id   AF-A0A8T2NTM8-F1
#
_cell.length_a   1.000
_cell.length_b   1.000
_cell.length_c   1.000
_cell.angle_alpha   90.00
_cell.angle_beta   90.00
_cell.angle_gamma   90.00
#
_symmetry.space_group_name_H-M   'P 1'
#
loop_
_entity.id
_entity.type
_entity.pdbx_description
1 polymer ?
#
loop_
_entity_poly.entity_id
_entity_poly.type
_entity_poly.pdbx_seq_one_letter_code
_entity_poly.pdbx_strand_id
1 'polypeptide(L)'
;DQGLLPCIKYFINYFFYKFGLEVCFVVAVNVIGQRMDFYALLHSCALIAVLSRRRRQGIGEVWSKYCTFTASLMVLQYLLCIGVPPALCYDYPWRTSSQALTSNLIKWLYLPDFAMRPNPVFIIYDHFLLLCCSLQWQVFEDENRASVRLLAGENVEISRSLDSGTLSQYIPVNNFLHCRSYLDMVKVFVFSYFFWLVLCLIFITGTTRINVFCMGYLVACFYFMLFGG
;
A
#
# COMPACT_ATOMS: atom_id res chain seq x y z
N ASP A 1 2.46 1.25 -27.00
CA ASP A 1 3.32 2.11 -27.85
C ASP A 1 2.72 2.52 -29.20
N GLN A 2 1.58 1.97 -29.62
CA GLN A 2 0.98 2.29 -30.92
C GLN A 2 0.01 3.49 -30.90
N GLY A 3 -0.30 4.04 -29.72
CA GLY A 3 -1.19 5.19 -29.56
C GLY A 3 -1.80 5.31 -28.16
N LEU A 4 -2.55 6.38 -27.93
CA LEU A 4 -3.19 6.66 -26.64
C LEU A 4 -4.35 5.70 -26.33
N LEU A 5 -5.23 5.45 -27.30
CA LEU A 5 -6.40 4.58 -27.09
C LEU A 5 -6.01 3.12 -26.76
N PRO A 6 -5.06 2.47 -27.48
CA PRO A 6 -4.56 1.16 -27.09
C PRO A 6 -3.91 1.16 -25.69
N CYS A 7 -3.24 2.24 -25.31
CA CYS A 7 -2.63 2.39 -23.99
C CYS A 7 -3.69 2.40 -22.87
N ILE A 8 -4.78 3.17 -23.06
CA ILE A 8 -5.89 3.20 -22.11
C ILE A 8 -6.54 1.82 -21.99
N LYS A 9 -6.80 1.14 -23.12
CA LYS A 9 -7.32 -0.24 -23.11
C LYS A 9 -6.40 -1.20 -22.36
N TYR A 10 -5.09 -1.07 -22.55
CA TYR A 10 -4.10 -1.87 -21.83
C TYR A 10 -4.17 -1.62 -20.32
N PHE A 11 -4.22 -0.36 -19.88
CA PHE A 11 -4.36 -0.05 -18.46
C PHE A 11 -5.69 -0.56 -17.91
N ILE A 12 -6.83 -0.38 -18.58
CA ILE A 12 -8.11 -0.91 -18.09
C ILE A 12 -8.05 -2.43 -17.87
N ASN A 13 -7.38 -3.16 -18.76
CA ASN A 13 -7.28 -4.63 -18.66
C ASN A 13 -6.24 -5.11 -17.63
N TYR A 14 -5.11 -4.40 -17.50
CA TYR A 14 -3.95 -4.88 -16.75
C TYR A 14 -3.46 -3.91 -15.66
N PHE A 15 -4.28 -2.94 -15.25
CA PHE A 15 -3.91 -1.95 -14.22
C PHE A 15 -3.46 -2.63 -12.94
N PHE A 16 -4.29 -3.53 -12.40
CA PHE A 16 -3.99 -4.22 -11.15
C PHE A 16 -2.85 -5.25 -11.31
N TYR A 17 -2.68 -5.82 -12.50
CA TYR A 17 -1.54 -6.69 -12.80
C TYR A 17 -0.20 -5.93 -12.73
N LYS A 18 -0.17 -4.65 -13.12
CA LYS A 18 1.04 -3.81 -13.07
C LYS A 18 1.24 -3.10 -11.74
N PHE A 19 0.18 -2.50 -11.18
CA PHE A 19 0.26 -1.63 -10.00
C PHE A 19 -0.36 -2.22 -8.73
N GLY A 20 -0.64 -3.53 -8.71
CA GLY A 20 -1.40 -4.13 -7.61
C GLY A 20 -0.70 -4.04 -6.25
N LEU A 21 0.63 -4.14 -6.18
CA LEU A 21 1.38 -3.94 -4.93
C LEU A 21 1.27 -2.51 -4.41
N GLU A 22 1.46 -1.54 -5.31
CA GLU A 22 1.38 -0.12 -5.01
C GLU A 22 -0.01 0.25 -4.50
N VAL A 23 -1.06 -0.27 -5.15
CA VAL A 23 -2.45 -0.12 -4.70
C VAL A 23 -2.65 -0.76 -3.33
N CYS A 24 -2.16 -1.98 -3.10
CA CYS A 24 -2.25 -2.65 -1.80
C CYS A 24 -1.59 -1.84 -0.68
N PHE A 25 -0.41 -1.25 -0.93
CA PHE A 25 0.26 -0.42 0.07
C PHE A 25 -0.48 0.88 0.35
N VAL A 26 -1.05 1.53 -0.67
CA VAL A 26 -1.88 2.73 -0.48
C VAL A 26 -3.13 2.38 0.34
N VAL A 27 -3.79 1.26 0.04
CA VAL A 27 -4.94 0.79 0.82
C VAL A 27 -4.53 0.45 2.26
N ALA A 28 -3.40 -0.20 2.48
CA ALA A 28 -2.89 -0.50 3.83
C ALA A 28 -2.63 0.76 4.65
N VAL A 29 -1.99 1.78 4.05
CA VAL A 29 -1.76 3.08 4.70
C VAL A 29 -3.09 3.80 4.98
N ASN A 30 -4.09 3.66 4.10
CA ASN A 30 -5.44 4.17 4.33
C ASN A 30 -6.09 3.50 5.55
N VAL A 31 -6.03 2.16 5.66
CA VAL A 31 -6.52 1.44 6.85
C VAL A 31 -5.87 1.96 8.13
N ILE A 32 -4.55 2.12 8.13
CA ILE A 32 -3.80 2.63 9.29
C ILE A 32 -4.27 4.05 9.66
N GLY A 33 -4.42 4.93 8.66
CA GLY A 33 -4.81 6.32 8.85
C GLY A 33 -6.28 6.53 9.25
N GLN A 34 -7.19 5.66 8.83
CA GLN A 34 -8.61 5.76 9.21
C GLN A 34 -8.87 5.16 10.60
N ARG A 35 -8.21 4.05 10.95
CA ARG A 35 -8.42 3.38 12.24
C ARG A 35 -7.76 4.11 13.41
N MET A 36 -6.48 4.46 13.29
CA MET A 36 -5.68 5.12 14.34
C MET A 36 -5.78 4.44 15.73
N ASP A 37 -5.98 3.12 15.77
CA ASP A 37 -6.18 2.30 16.96
C ASP A 37 -5.01 1.31 17.17
N PHE A 38 -5.12 0.43 18.17
CA PHE A 38 -4.12 -0.61 18.42
C PHE A 38 -3.92 -1.56 17.23
N TYR A 39 -4.99 -1.91 16.51
CA TYR A 39 -4.90 -2.77 15.33
C TYR A 39 -4.17 -2.08 14.17
N ALA A 40 -4.31 -0.77 14.02
CA ALA A 40 -3.53 0.02 13.07
C ALA A 40 -2.02 -0.11 13.33
N LEU A 41 -1.58 -0.25 14.59
CA LEU A 41 -0.17 -0.55 14.92
C LEU A 41 0.26 -1.94 14.45
N LEU A 42 -0.62 -2.94 14.56
CA LEU A 42 -0.33 -4.28 14.05
C LEU A 42 -0.21 -4.28 12.52
N HIS A 43 -1.12 -3.58 11.84
CA HIS A 43 -1.03 -3.39 10.38
C HIS A 43 0.22 -2.61 9.96
N SER A 44 0.63 -1.58 10.71
CA SER A 44 1.84 -0.81 10.40
C SER A 44 3.11 -1.64 10.59
N CYS A 45 3.22 -2.41 11.68
CA CYS A 45 4.32 -3.34 11.91
C CYS A 45 4.41 -4.40 10.80
N ALA A 46 3.28 -4.99 10.41
CA ALA A 46 3.24 -5.96 9.33
C ALA A 46 3.63 -5.34 7.98
N LEU A 47 3.16 -4.12 7.69
CA LEU A 47 3.52 -3.39 6.47
C LEU A 47 5.02 -3.07 6.42
N ILE A 48 5.60 -2.61 7.54
CA ILE A 48 7.05 -2.37 7.64
C ILE A 48 7.83 -3.66 7.44
N ALA A 49 7.38 -4.78 8.02
CA ALA A 49 8.02 -6.08 7.83
C ALA A 49 8.02 -6.52 6.36
N VAL A 50 6.92 -6.30 5.63
CA VAL A 50 6.84 -6.57 4.18
C VAL A 50 7.75 -5.63 3.39
N LEU A 51 7.69 -4.31 3.66
CA LEU A 51 8.50 -3.30 2.96
C LEU A 51 10.01 -3.42 3.24
N SER A 52 10.40 -4.06 4.35
CA SER A 52 11.81 -4.38 4.63
C SER A 52 12.42 -5.28 3.55
N ARG A 53 11.58 -6.09 2.87
CA ARG A 53 11.96 -6.84 1.68
C ARG A 53 11.89 -5.93 0.46
N ARG A 54 13.02 -5.31 0.10
CA ARG A 54 13.12 -4.35 -1.01
C ARG A 54 12.94 -4.93 -2.42
N ARG A 55 12.83 -6.26 -2.58
CA ARG A 55 12.69 -6.93 -3.88
C ARG A 55 11.29 -7.53 -3.99
N ARG A 56 10.64 -7.35 -5.13
CA ARG A 56 9.32 -7.90 -5.48
C ARG A 56 9.25 -9.40 -5.24
N GLN A 57 10.27 -10.15 -5.68
CA GLN A 57 10.32 -11.60 -5.47
C GLN A 57 10.29 -11.96 -3.97
N GLY A 58 11.04 -11.23 -3.14
CA GLY A 58 11.05 -11.45 -1.69
C GLY A 58 9.74 -11.04 -1.00
N ILE A 59 9.02 -10.05 -1.55
CA ILE A 59 7.66 -9.71 -1.10
C ILE A 59 6.69 -10.83 -1.46
N GLY A 60 6.76 -11.35 -2.69
CA GLY A 60 5.90 -12.44 -3.18
C GLY A 60 5.97 -13.69 -2.31
N GLU A 61 7.16 -14.08 -1.84
CA GLU A 61 7.35 -15.24 -0.95
C GLU A 61 6.64 -15.09 0.41
N VAL A 62 6.58 -13.88 0.96
CA VAL A 62 5.98 -13.60 2.27
C VAL A 62 4.50 -13.21 2.15
N TRP A 63 4.02 -12.92 0.93
CA TRP A 63 2.70 -12.35 0.70
C TRP A 63 1.55 -13.23 1.20
N SER A 64 1.65 -14.55 1.05
CA SER A 64 0.65 -15.49 1.58
C SER A 64 0.54 -15.41 3.11
N LYS A 65 1.67 -15.23 3.81
CA LYS A 65 1.69 -15.03 5.27
C LYS A 65 1.04 -13.71 5.66
N TYR A 66 1.27 -12.64 4.87
CA TYR A 66 0.64 -11.35 5.08
C TYR A 66 -0.89 -11.42 4.86
N CYS A 67 -1.36 -12.09 3.80
CA CYS A 67 -2.79 -12.31 3.57
C CYS A 67 -3.44 -13.09 4.72
N THR A 68 -2.78 -14.16 5.18
CA THR A 68 -3.27 -14.99 6.30
C THR A 68 -3.33 -14.18 7.61
N PHE A 69 -2.33 -13.33 7.86
CA PHE A 69 -2.32 -12.41 9.00
C PHE A 69 -3.48 -11.40 8.94
N THR A 70 -3.71 -10.76 7.80
CA THR A 70 -4.84 -9.81 7.66
C THR A 70 -6.18 -10.53 7.80
N ALA A 71 -6.33 -11.74 7.24
CA ALA A 71 -7.54 -12.53 7.39
C ALA A 71 -7.81 -12.94 8.84
N SER A 72 -6.78 -13.41 9.57
CA SER A 72 -6.94 -13.82 10.97
C SER A 72 -7.23 -12.63 11.89
N LEU A 73 -6.60 -11.48 11.65
CA LEU A 73 -6.93 -10.24 12.36
C LEU A 73 -8.38 -9.80 12.12
N MET A 74 -8.86 -9.86 10.87
CA MET A 74 -10.24 -9.51 10.55
C MET A 74 -11.25 -10.41 11.28
N VAL A 75 -11.00 -11.73 11.31
CA VAL A 75 -11.85 -12.69 12.06
C VAL A 75 -11.82 -12.38 13.54
N LEU A 76 -10.64 -12.12 14.11
CA LEU A 76 -10.49 -11.76 15.52
C LEU A 76 -11.26 -10.48 15.86
N GLN A 77 -11.13 -9.43 15.04
CA GLN A 77 -11.85 -8.17 15.23
C GLN A 77 -13.37 -8.34 15.13
N TYR A 78 -13.85 -9.20 14.22
CA TYR A 78 -15.27 -9.52 14.12
C TYR A 78 -15.78 -10.23 15.38
N LEU A 79 -15.03 -11.20 15.91
CA LEU A 79 -15.36 -11.87 17.18
C LEU A 79 -15.38 -10.88 18.35
N LEU A 80 -14.46 -9.92 18.38
CA LEU A 80 -14.48 -8.84 19.39
C LEU A 80 -15.69 -7.94 19.26
N CYS A 81 -16.18 -7.67 18.05
CA CYS A 81 -17.40 -6.88 17.85
C CYS A 81 -18.67 -7.61 18.31
N ILE A 82 -18.69 -8.94 18.22
CA ILE A 82 -19.80 -9.76 18.75
C ILE A 82 -19.80 -9.68 20.29
N GLY A 83 -18.63 -9.79 20.91
CA GLY A 83 -18.51 -9.78 22.35
C GLY A 83 -19.16 -11.00 23.03
N VAL A 84 -19.47 -10.86 24.31
CA VAL A 84 -20.07 -11.90 25.15
C VAL A 84 -21.60 -11.69 25.17
N PRO A 85 -22.40 -12.76 25.13
CA PRO A 85 -23.86 -12.63 25.17
C PRO A 85 -24.32 -11.83 26.40
N PRO A 86 -25.11 -10.76 26.22
CA PRO A 86 -25.57 -9.91 27.33
C PRO A 86 -26.49 -10.67 28.31
N ALA A 87 -27.06 -11.80 27.89
CA ALA A 87 -27.90 -12.67 28.73
C ALA A 87 -27.12 -13.30 29.91
N LEU A 88 -25.79 -13.34 29.85
CA LEU A 88 -24.96 -13.90 30.91
C LEU A 88 -24.79 -12.97 32.12
N CYS A 89 -25.20 -11.70 32.02
CA CYS A 89 -25.11 -10.69 33.10
C CYS A 89 -23.71 -10.54 33.72
N TYR A 90 -22.66 -10.93 33.00
CA TYR A 90 -21.27 -10.74 33.39
C TYR A 90 -20.69 -9.54 32.66
N ASP A 91 -20.15 -8.61 33.44
CA ASP A 91 -19.39 -7.47 32.91
C ASP A 91 -17.94 -7.86 32.60
N TYR A 92 -17.34 -7.10 31.69
CA TYR A 92 -15.98 -7.31 31.27
C TYR A 92 -14.94 -6.97 32.35
N PRO A 93 -13.83 -7.73 32.44
CA PRO A 93 -12.85 -7.57 33.52
C PRO A 93 -12.15 -6.21 33.50
N TRP A 94 -12.02 -5.55 32.35
CA TRP A 94 -11.45 -4.19 32.27
C TRP A 94 -12.32 -3.09 32.90
N ARG A 95 -13.58 -3.38 33.23
CA ARG A 95 -14.47 -2.49 33.98
C ARG A 95 -14.57 -2.89 35.46
N THR A 96 -14.50 -4.18 35.76
CA THR A 96 -14.74 -4.75 37.10
C THR A 96 -13.46 -4.92 37.93
N SER A 97 -12.28 -4.88 37.31
CA SER A 97 -10.99 -5.01 37.99
C SER A 97 -10.69 -3.81 38.90
N SER A 98 -9.84 -4.01 39.92
CA SER A 98 -9.43 -2.97 40.88
C SER A 98 -8.76 -1.76 40.21
N GLN A 99 -8.17 -1.96 39.02
CA GLN A 99 -7.68 -0.91 38.14
C GLN A 99 -8.51 -0.91 36.85
N ALA A 100 -9.69 -0.30 36.90
CA ALA A 100 -10.56 -0.17 35.74
C ALA A 100 -9.90 0.71 34.66
N LEU A 101 -9.97 0.27 33.40
CA LEU A 101 -9.46 1.03 32.27
C LEU A 101 -10.38 2.22 31.95
N THR A 102 -9.80 3.33 31.51
CA THR A 102 -10.58 4.47 31.04
C THR A 102 -11.28 4.14 29.72
N SER A 103 -12.47 4.72 29.50
CA SER A 103 -13.24 4.48 28.26
C SER A 103 -12.47 4.83 26.98
N ASN A 104 -11.60 5.84 27.03
CA ASN A 104 -10.75 6.23 25.90
C ASN A 104 -9.72 5.14 25.57
N LEU A 105 -9.11 4.53 26.59
CA LEU A 105 -8.14 3.46 26.40
C LEU A 105 -8.80 2.17 25.90
N ILE A 106 -9.97 1.82 26.43
CA ILE A 106 -10.78 0.68 25.95
C ILE A 106 -11.12 0.87 24.46
N LYS A 107 -11.56 2.07 24.07
CA LYS A 107 -11.84 2.42 22.68
C LYS A 107 -10.61 2.28 21.79
N TRP A 108 -9.46 2.79 22.24
CA TRP A 108 -8.21 2.76 21.47
C TRP A 108 -7.64 1.35 21.31
N LEU A 109 -7.79 0.50 22.33
CA LEU A 109 -7.44 -0.93 22.27
C LEU A 109 -8.44 -1.76 21.45
N TYR A 110 -9.58 -1.17 21.06
CA TYR A 110 -10.67 -1.83 20.34
C TYR A 110 -11.15 -3.11 21.06
N LEU A 111 -11.34 -2.99 22.38
CA LEU A 111 -11.87 -4.04 23.23
C LEU A 111 -13.42 -4.07 23.18
N PRO A 112 -14.05 -5.24 23.37
CA PRO A 112 -15.50 -5.29 23.52
C PRO A 112 -15.93 -4.55 24.79
N ASP A 113 -17.04 -3.84 24.74
CA ASP A 113 -17.59 -3.18 25.93
C ASP A 113 -19.07 -2.91 25.70
N PHE A 114 -19.88 -3.06 26.75
CA PHE A 114 -21.31 -2.79 26.63
C PHE A 114 -21.61 -1.28 26.58
N ALA A 115 -20.83 -0.47 27.31
CA ALA A 115 -20.99 0.98 27.35
C ALA A 115 -20.40 1.67 26.10
N MET A 116 -19.18 1.30 25.70
CA MET A 116 -18.51 1.84 24.53
C MET A 116 -18.24 0.75 23.48
N ARG A 117 -19.26 0.40 22.69
CA ARG A 117 -19.16 -0.68 21.70
C ARG A 117 -18.10 -0.35 20.62
N PRO A 118 -17.27 -1.33 20.22
CA PRO A 118 -16.34 -1.16 19.12
C PRO A 118 -17.11 -0.88 17.82
N ASN A 119 -16.62 0.05 17.01
CA ASN A 119 -17.29 0.41 15.75
C ASN A 119 -17.04 -0.69 14.69
N PRO A 120 -18.07 -1.41 14.22
CA PRO A 120 -17.90 -2.48 13.24
C PRO A 120 -17.56 -1.97 11.83
N VAL A 121 -17.80 -0.68 11.54
CA VAL A 121 -17.47 -0.07 10.24
C VAL A 121 -15.97 -0.18 9.94
N PHE A 122 -15.12 -0.23 10.98
CA PHE A 122 -13.68 -0.36 10.75
C PHE A 122 -13.28 -1.68 10.07
N ILE A 123 -14.04 -2.76 10.26
CA ILE A 123 -13.80 -4.06 9.61
C ILE A 123 -13.97 -3.96 8.08
N ILE A 124 -14.75 -2.98 7.57
CA ILE A 124 -14.91 -2.76 6.13
C ILE A 124 -13.57 -2.36 5.49
N TYR A 125 -12.78 -1.53 6.17
CA TYR A 125 -11.45 -1.13 5.67
C TYR A 125 -10.49 -2.33 5.62
N ASP A 126 -10.51 -3.19 6.63
CA ASP A 126 -9.72 -4.43 6.66
C ASP A 126 -10.17 -5.42 5.58
N HIS A 127 -11.48 -5.47 5.30
CA HIS A 127 -12.02 -6.28 4.22
C HIS A 127 -11.53 -5.78 2.85
N PHE A 128 -11.55 -4.48 2.58
CA PHE A 128 -11.01 -3.91 1.35
C PHE A 128 -9.50 -4.20 1.21
N LEU A 129 -8.75 -4.08 2.30
CA LEU A 129 -7.33 -4.46 2.31
C LEU A 129 -7.15 -5.95 1.97
N LEU A 130 -7.90 -6.84 2.62
CA LEU A 130 -7.84 -8.27 2.38
C LEU A 130 -8.23 -8.63 0.94
N LEU A 131 -9.25 -7.97 0.37
CA LEU A 131 -9.64 -8.12 -1.03
C LEU A 131 -8.46 -7.78 -1.94
N CYS A 132 -7.89 -6.59 -1.80
CA CYS A 132 -6.73 -6.17 -2.60
C CYS A 132 -5.55 -7.14 -2.43
N CYS A 133 -5.25 -7.57 -1.19
CA CYS A 133 -4.18 -8.52 -0.92
C CYS A 133 -4.42 -9.89 -1.57
N SER A 134 -5.66 -10.39 -1.56
CA SER A 134 -6.02 -11.65 -2.19
C SER A 134 -5.90 -11.59 -3.71
N LEU A 135 -6.34 -10.49 -4.34
CA LEU A 135 -6.14 -10.25 -5.77
C LEU A 135 -4.66 -10.18 -6.10
N GLN A 136 -3.86 -9.51 -5.25
CA GLN A 136 -2.42 -9.39 -5.47
C GLN A 136 -1.69 -10.73 -5.28
N TRP A 137 -2.18 -11.60 -4.38
CA TRP A 137 -1.69 -12.96 -4.27
C TRP A 137 -1.93 -13.70 -5.59
N GLN A 138 -3.16 -13.64 -6.13
CA GLN A 138 -3.44 -14.26 -7.43
C GLN A 138 -2.52 -13.73 -8.55
N VAL A 139 -2.27 -12.41 -8.59
CA VAL A 139 -1.32 -11.81 -9.55
C VAL A 139 0.08 -12.41 -9.42
N PHE A 140 0.58 -12.65 -8.19
CA PHE A 140 1.88 -13.29 -7.98
C PHE A 140 1.96 -14.74 -8.48
N GLU A 141 0.85 -15.48 -8.42
CA GLU A 141 0.79 -16.83 -8.97
C GLU A 141 0.71 -16.82 -10.50
N ASP A 142 -0.10 -15.93 -11.06
CA ASP A 142 -0.36 -15.85 -12.49
C ASP A 142 0.79 -15.18 -13.29
N GLU A 143 1.55 -14.25 -12.69
CA GLU A 143 2.66 -13.57 -13.38
C GLU A 143 3.81 -14.51 -13.80
N ASN A 144 3.85 -15.72 -13.24
CA ASN A 144 4.81 -16.75 -13.62
C ASN A 144 4.39 -17.59 -14.84
N ARG A 145 3.13 -17.49 -15.27
CA ARG A 145 2.63 -18.24 -16.43
C ARG A 145 3.07 -17.60 -17.74
N ALA A 146 3.66 -18.40 -18.63
CA ALA A 146 4.18 -17.91 -19.92
C ALA A 146 3.09 -17.26 -20.80
N SER A 147 1.85 -17.78 -20.78
CA SER A 147 0.72 -17.21 -21.51
C SER A 147 0.36 -15.80 -21.04
N VAL A 148 0.41 -15.55 -19.73
CA VAL A 148 0.12 -14.24 -19.13
C VAL A 148 1.26 -13.27 -19.42
N ARG A 149 2.52 -13.72 -19.32
CA ARG A 149 3.70 -12.90 -19.67
C ARG A 149 3.69 -12.43 -21.12
N LEU A 150 3.23 -13.27 -22.05
CA LEU A 150 3.15 -12.91 -23.46
C LEU A 150 2.09 -11.83 -23.74
N LEU A 151 0.97 -11.84 -23.00
CA LEU A 151 -0.14 -10.90 -23.18
C LEU A 151 0.05 -9.60 -22.39
N ALA A 152 0.36 -9.71 -21.10
CA ALA A 152 0.42 -8.59 -20.15
C ALA A 152 1.84 -8.03 -19.95
N GLY A 153 2.86 -8.74 -20.45
CA GLY A 153 4.27 -8.40 -20.28
C GLY A 153 4.85 -8.89 -18.96
N GLU A 154 6.17 -8.75 -18.84
CA GLU A 154 6.93 -9.15 -17.66
C GLU A 154 6.79 -8.11 -16.52
N ASN A 155 6.81 -8.60 -15.28
CA ASN A 155 6.77 -7.83 -14.04
C ASN A 155 8.05 -7.97 -13.20
N VAL A 156 9.11 -8.52 -13.81
CA VAL A 156 10.38 -8.77 -13.12
C VAL A 156 11.17 -7.47 -13.00
N GLU A 157 11.78 -7.25 -11.83
CA GLU A 157 12.66 -6.10 -11.61
C GLU A 157 13.90 -6.18 -12.52
N ILE A 158 14.23 -5.08 -13.17
CA ILE A 158 15.44 -4.94 -13.97
C ILE A 158 16.65 -4.79 -13.04
N SER A 159 17.81 -5.32 -13.43
CA SER A 159 19.01 -5.28 -12.59
C SER A 159 19.49 -3.83 -12.33
N ARG A 160 20.01 -3.54 -11.13
CA ARG A 160 20.35 -2.16 -10.72
C ARG A 160 21.70 -1.65 -11.25
N SER A 161 22.49 -2.51 -11.88
CA SER A 161 23.87 -2.22 -12.31
C SER A 161 23.99 -2.10 -13.84
N LEU A 162 22.90 -1.79 -14.54
CA LEU A 162 22.91 -1.68 -16.00
C LEU A 162 23.35 -0.28 -16.43
N ASP A 163 24.29 -0.24 -17.38
CA ASP A 163 24.77 1.00 -17.99
C ASP A 163 23.90 1.41 -19.18
N SER A 164 23.48 2.67 -19.20
CA SER A 164 22.48 3.21 -20.14
C SER A 164 22.89 3.09 -21.62
N GLY A 165 24.18 3.26 -21.91
CA GLY A 165 24.72 3.19 -23.28
C GLY A 165 24.61 1.78 -23.86
N THR A 166 25.01 0.77 -23.09
CA THR A 166 24.92 -0.64 -23.50
C THR A 166 23.47 -1.13 -23.55
N LEU A 167 22.63 -0.67 -22.61
CA LEU A 167 21.23 -1.07 -22.53
C LEU A 167 20.41 -0.60 -23.75
N SER A 168 20.70 0.59 -24.28
CA SER A 168 19.93 1.18 -25.40
C SER A 168 19.79 0.28 -26.64
N GLN A 169 20.75 -0.63 -26.85
CA GLN A 169 20.74 -1.58 -27.98
C GLN A 169 19.89 -2.83 -27.73
N TYR A 170 19.60 -3.18 -26.47
CA TYR A 170 18.92 -4.42 -26.10
C TYR A 170 17.49 -4.21 -25.59
N ILE A 171 17.05 -2.95 -25.40
CA ILE A 171 15.69 -2.66 -24.92
C ILE A 171 14.71 -2.73 -26.11
N PRO A 172 13.59 -3.46 -25.98
CA PRO A 172 12.57 -3.55 -27.03
C PRO A 172 11.70 -2.28 -27.18
N VAL A 173 11.97 -1.24 -26.37
CA VAL A 173 11.16 -0.02 -26.26
C VAL A 173 11.80 1.07 -27.13
N ASN A 174 10.99 1.62 -28.02
CA ASN A 174 11.43 2.69 -28.92
C ASN A 174 11.72 4.00 -28.15
N ASN A 175 12.65 4.78 -28.68
CA ASN A 175 12.98 6.09 -28.12
C ASN A 175 11.79 7.07 -28.21
N PHE A 176 11.30 7.52 -27.07
CA PHE A 176 10.15 8.43 -26.93
C PHE A 176 10.55 9.90 -26.66
N LEU A 177 11.85 10.21 -26.53
CA LEU A 177 12.33 11.57 -26.22
C LEU A 177 12.01 12.60 -27.31
N HIS A 178 11.86 12.15 -28.56
CA HIS A 178 11.55 13.02 -29.69
C HIS A 178 10.06 13.33 -29.87
N CYS A 179 9.19 12.89 -28.94
CA CYS A 179 7.76 13.22 -28.91
C CYS A 179 7.05 13.03 -30.27
N ARG A 180 7.29 11.92 -30.96
CA ARG A 180 6.70 11.66 -32.29
C ARG A 180 5.20 11.41 -32.25
N SER A 181 4.66 11.04 -31.08
CA SER A 181 3.23 10.85 -30.84
C SER A 181 2.77 11.55 -29.57
N TYR A 182 1.45 11.79 -29.43
CA TYR A 182 0.86 12.31 -28.18
C TYR A 182 1.14 11.39 -26.99
N LEU A 183 1.23 10.08 -27.20
CA LEU A 183 1.62 9.12 -26.17
C LEU A 183 3.06 9.40 -25.70
N ASP A 184 3.97 9.72 -26.62
CA ASP A 184 5.36 10.02 -26.28
C ASP A 184 5.49 11.32 -25.48
N MET A 185 4.68 12.33 -25.79
CA MET A 185 4.61 13.56 -24.96
C MET A 185 4.19 13.25 -23.52
N VAL A 186 3.18 12.38 -23.34
CA VAL A 186 2.76 11.92 -22.00
C VAL A 186 3.87 11.11 -21.32
N LYS A 187 4.57 10.24 -22.05
CA LYS A 187 5.69 9.47 -21.50
C LYS A 187 6.82 10.38 -21.03
N VAL A 188 7.23 11.37 -21.82
CA VAL A 188 8.25 12.35 -21.41
C VAL A 188 7.80 13.11 -20.17
N PHE A 189 6.53 13.52 -20.10
CA PHE A 189 5.98 14.14 -18.90
C PHE A 189 6.11 13.24 -17.66
N VAL A 190 5.64 12.00 -17.75
CA VAL A 190 5.64 11.05 -16.63
C VAL A 190 7.05 10.60 -16.24
N PHE A 191 7.94 10.33 -17.19
CA PHE A 191 9.26 9.77 -16.87
C PHE A 191 10.35 10.83 -16.62
N SER A 192 10.20 12.06 -17.11
CA SER A 192 11.21 13.12 -16.91
C SER A 192 10.78 14.19 -15.91
N TYR A 193 9.52 14.64 -15.95
CA TYR A 193 9.07 15.78 -15.13
C TYR A 193 8.37 15.38 -13.82
N PHE A 194 7.85 14.16 -13.74
CA PHE A 194 7.11 13.69 -12.55
C PHE A 194 7.96 13.67 -11.27
N PHE A 195 9.28 13.48 -11.40
CA PHE A 195 10.23 13.57 -10.27
C PHE A 195 10.12 14.91 -9.53
N TRP A 196 10.15 16.03 -10.28
CA TRP A 196 10.05 17.38 -9.73
C TRP A 196 8.66 17.65 -9.13
N LEU A 197 7.61 17.09 -9.74
CA LEU A 197 6.25 17.16 -9.21
C LEU A 197 6.17 16.48 -7.83
N VAL A 198 6.73 15.27 -7.70
CA VAL A 198 6.73 14.54 -6.43
C VAL A 198 7.53 15.29 -5.36
N LEU A 199 8.68 15.89 -5.70
CA LEU A 199 9.42 16.76 -4.77
C LEU A 199 8.60 17.95 -4.29
N CYS A 200 7.85 18.59 -5.19
CA CYS A 200 6.93 19.67 -4.82
C CYS A 200 5.84 19.19 -3.83
N LEU A 201 5.25 18.01 -4.07
CA LEU A 201 4.29 17.42 -3.13
C LEU A 201 4.92 17.13 -1.76
N ILE A 202 6.15 16.62 -1.72
CA ILE A 202 6.89 16.39 -0.47
C ILE A 202 7.06 17.72 0.30
N PHE A 203 7.44 18.79 -0.39
CA PHE A 203 7.57 20.12 0.21
C PHE A 203 6.24 20.64 0.80
N ILE A 204 5.13 20.49 0.05
CA ILE A 204 3.80 20.88 0.52
C ILE A 204 3.41 20.08 1.77
N THR A 205 3.63 18.76 1.77
CA THR A 205 3.34 17.92 2.94
C THR A 205 4.19 18.31 4.15
N GLY A 206 5.43 18.74 3.95
CA GLY A 206 6.31 19.23 5.02
C GLY A 206 5.95 20.61 5.58
N THR A 207 5.15 21.42 4.89
CA THR A 207 4.80 22.79 5.32
C THR A 207 3.36 22.93 5.82
N THR A 208 2.45 22.03 5.43
CA THR A 208 1.01 22.14 5.74
C THR A 208 0.64 21.84 7.19
N ARG A 209 1.36 20.95 7.89
CA ARG A 209 1.13 20.64 9.31
C ARG A 209 2.41 20.91 10.08
N ILE A 210 2.30 21.50 11.28
CA ILE A 210 3.46 21.79 12.13
C ILE A 210 3.69 20.59 13.04
N ASN A 211 4.74 19.81 12.77
CA ASN A 211 5.15 18.67 13.59
C ASN A 211 6.68 18.46 13.47
N VAL A 212 7.29 17.79 14.43
CA VAL A 212 8.73 17.45 14.42
C VAL A 212 9.08 16.61 13.20
N PHE A 213 8.20 15.72 12.76
CA PHE A 213 8.41 14.88 11.56
C PHE A 213 8.52 15.70 10.26
N CYS A 214 8.00 16.93 10.22
CA CYS A 214 8.05 17.80 9.04
C CYS A 214 9.46 18.20 8.66
N MET A 215 10.37 18.27 9.63
CA MET A 215 11.78 18.56 9.37
C MET A 215 12.39 17.53 8.41
N GLY A 216 12.05 16.24 8.54
CA GLY A 216 12.54 15.19 7.66
C GLY A 216 12.11 15.37 6.20
N TYR A 217 10.84 15.74 5.98
CA TYR A 217 10.31 16.01 4.64
C TYR A 217 11.02 17.18 3.96
N LEU A 218 11.28 18.27 4.70
CA LEU A 218 11.97 19.46 4.17
C LEU A 218 13.44 19.16 3.84
N VAL A 219 14.15 18.45 4.74
CA VAL A 219 15.55 18.07 4.51
C VAL A 219 15.68 17.18 3.28
N ALA A 220 14.83 16.16 3.14
CA ALA A 220 14.82 15.29 1.96
C ALA A 220 14.53 16.08 0.68
N CYS A 221 13.55 17.00 0.72
CA CYS A 221 13.21 17.82 -0.44
C CYS A 221 14.37 18.70 -0.89
N PHE A 222 15.02 19.44 0.01
CA PHE A 222 16.16 20.28 -0.35
C PHE A 222 17.35 19.48 -0.84
N TYR A 223 17.61 18.32 -0.21
CA TYR A 223 18.68 17.42 -0.64
C TYR A 223 18.46 16.96 -2.10
N PHE A 224 17.29 16.42 -2.43
CA PHE A 224 17.00 15.96 -3.79
C PHE A 224 16.86 17.10 -4.80
N MET A 225 16.45 18.30 -4.38
CA MET A 225 16.43 19.46 -5.27
C MET A 225 17.85 19.93 -5.64
N LEU A 226 18.81 19.82 -4.72
CA LEU A 226 20.20 20.22 -4.95
C LEU A 226 21.01 19.15 -5.70
N PHE A 227 20.80 17.86 -5.42
CA PHE A 227 21.61 16.76 -5.94
C PHE A 227 20.88 15.80 -6.90
N GLY A 228 19.61 16.09 -7.25
CA GLY A 228 18.79 15.17 -8.05
C GLY A 228 18.91 15.32 -9.57
N GLY A 229 19.55 16.39 -10.07
CA GLY A 229 19.85 16.60 -11.49
C GLY A 229 21.24 16.12 -11.85
#